data_AF-A0A1C5W212-F1
#
_entry.id   AF-A0A1C5W212-F1
#
_cell.length_a   1.000
_cell.length_b   1.000
_cell.length_c   1.000
_cell.angle_alpha   90.00
_cell.angle_beta   90.00
_cell.angle_gamma   90.00
#
_symmetry.space_group_name_H-M   'P 1'
#
loop_
_entity.id
_entity.type
_entity.pdbx_description
1 polymer ?
#
loop_
_entity_poly.entity_id
_entity_poly.type
_entity_poly.pdbx_seq_one_letter_code
_entity_poly.pdbx_strand_id
1 'polypeptide(L)'
;MKRIKRLLVMLCVIVLGVTAVPAKAEVEPCPYNNGVHYATGIRIEPTCMKEGRKTFRCGNCGKIIMGDDDEIIPKLPHYKSGWIISKTPTLSSNGEKIIKCLLCNAILQKQTIPKLPSTSRLNFTKKSLVIKKGRTVKLKYTRKPIKAKDKLLWKSSKPRIVKILKNGKIKGVKRGKSFVVLYTNTGKKDKISITVK
;
A
#
# COMPACT_ATOMS: atom_id res chain seq x y z
N MET A 1 -67.60 -24.92 -20.38
CA MET A 1 -68.23 -24.47 -21.64
C MET A 1 -67.56 -23.18 -22.09
N LYS A 2 -67.06 -23.13 -23.35
CA LYS A 2 -66.99 -21.95 -24.25
C LYS A 2 -66.39 -20.64 -23.65
N ARG A 3 -65.27 -20.06 -24.10
CA ARG A 3 -64.86 -19.80 -25.50
C ARG A 3 -63.41 -19.30 -25.56
N ILE A 4 -62.79 -19.67 -26.67
CA ILE A 4 -61.53 -19.22 -27.27
C ILE A 4 -61.47 -17.70 -27.47
N LYS A 5 -60.32 -17.09 -27.19
CA LYS A 5 -59.72 -16.05 -28.06
C LYS A 5 -58.21 -16.26 -28.12
N ARG A 6 -57.77 -16.65 -29.31
CA ARG A 6 -56.38 -16.77 -29.77
C ARG A 6 -55.68 -15.41 -29.60
N LEU A 7 -54.53 -15.37 -28.92
CA LEU A 7 -53.56 -14.29 -29.10
C LEU A 7 -52.29 -14.90 -29.68
N LEU A 8 -51.98 -14.49 -30.90
CA LEU A 8 -50.76 -14.81 -31.63
C LEU A 8 -49.54 -14.42 -30.77
N VAL A 9 -48.67 -15.39 -30.50
CA VAL A 9 -47.29 -15.11 -30.08
C VAL A 9 -46.53 -14.73 -31.35
N MET A 10 -46.32 -13.43 -31.54
CA MET A 10 -45.51 -12.87 -32.60
C MET A 10 -44.05 -13.30 -32.38
N LEU A 11 -43.54 -14.16 -33.25
CA LEU A 11 -42.11 -14.39 -33.44
C LEU A 11 -41.45 -13.05 -33.79
N CYS A 12 -40.61 -12.51 -32.91
CA CYS A 12 -39.67 -11.46 -33.28
C CYS A 12 -38.29 -12.10 -33.42
N VAL A 13 -37.98 -12.51 -34.65
CA VAL A 13 -36.62 -12.84 -35.08
C VAL A 13 -35.83 -11.53 -35.04
N ILE A 14 -35.02 -11.35 -34.00
CA ILE A 14 -34.08 -10.21 -33.94
C ILE A 14 -32.94 -10.52 -34.91
N VAL A 15 -33.06 -9.92 -36.08
CA VAL A 15 -32.02 -9.87 -37.11
C VAL A 15 -30.80 -9.11 -36.57
N LEU A 16 -29.64 -9.68 -36.85
CA LEU A 16 -28.28 -9.21 -36.60
C LEU A 16 -28.11 -7.70 -36.85
N GLY A 17 -27.70 -6.96 -35.83
CA GLY A 17 -27.10 -5.64 -35.95
C GLY A 17 -25.59 -5.75 -35.78
N VAL A 18 -24.87 -6.25 -36.78
CA VAL A 18 -23.42 -6.10 -36.86
C VAL A 18 -23.17 -4.61 -37.12
N THR A 19 -22.86 -3.83 -36.09
CA THR A 19 -22.44 -2.45 -36.29
C THR A 19 -21.12 -2.48 -37.06
N ALA A 20 -21.18 -2.07 -38.33
CA ALA A 20 -20.02 -1.96 -39.19
C ALA A 20 -18.90 -1.23 -38.45
N VAL A 21 -17.76 -1.90 -38.33
CA VAL A 21 -16.49 -1.25 -37.98
C VAL A 21 -16.30 -0.13 -39.01
N PRO A 22 -16.09 1.13 -38.61
CA PRO A 22 -15.87 2.19 -39.58
C PRO A 22 -14.66 1.82 -40.44
N ALA A 23 -14.89 1.78 -41.75
CA ALA A 23 -13.84 1.52 -42.72
C ALA A 23 -12.65 2.44 -42.43
N LYS A 24 -11.46 1.85 -42.38
CA LYS A 24 -10.19 2.58 -42.32
C LYS A 24 -10.25 3.61 -43.45
N ALA A 25 -10.29 4.90 -43.13
CA ALA A 25 -10.24 5.94 -44.15
C ALA A 25 -9.01 5.70 -45.02
N GLU A 26 -9.24 5.38 -46.30
CA GLU A 26 -8.19 5.16 -47.28
C GLU A 26 -7.41 6.46 -47.42
N VAL A 27 -6.11 6.41 -47.15
CA VAL A 27 -5.24 7.59 -47.23
C VAL A 27 -5.07 7.90 -48.72
N GLU A 28 -5.68 8.98 -49.21
CA GLU A 28 -5.54 9.38 -50.62
C GLU A 28 -4.07 9.55 -51.00
N PRO A 29 -3.61 8.92 -52.10
CA PRO A 29 -2.22 8.98 -52.52
C PRO A 29 -1.78 10.42 -52.82
N CYS A 30 -0.52 10.73 -52.50
CA CYS A 30 0.04 12.06 -52.74
C CYS A 30 -0.03 12.40 -54.24
N PRO A 31 -0.64 13.53 -54.64
CA PRO A 31 -0.89 13.87 -56.05
C PRO A 31 0.37 14.21 -56.87
N TYR A 32 1.57 14.11 -56.27
CA TYR A 32 2.86 14.45 -56.89
C TYR A 32 3.77 13.23 -57.10
N ASN A 33 3.19 12.06 -57.40
CA ASN A 33 3.88 10.76 -57.47
C ASN A 33 4.80 10.56 -58.70
N ASN A 34 5.57 11.58 -59.09
CA ASN A 34 6.53 11.53 -60.21
C ASN A 34 7.99 11.43 -59.72
N GLY A 35 8.23 10.70 -58.63
CA GLY A 35 9.50 9.99 -58.47
C GLY A 35 10.65 10.67 -57.71
N VAL A 36 10.49 11.82 -57.05
CA VAL A 36 11.53 12.30 -56.11
C VAL A 36 10.90 12.98 -54.89
N HIS A 37 10.49 12.19 -53.90
CA HIS A 37 10.20 12.72 -52.58
C HIS A 37 11.51 12.80 -51.79
N TYR A 38 12.04 14.01 -51.57
CA TYR A 38 13.05 14.17 -50.52
C TYR A 38 12.31 14.16 -49.18
N ALA A 39 12.54 13.11 -48.42
CA ALA A 39 11.89 12.93 -47.15
C ALA A 39 12.58 13.85 -46.12
N THR A 40 11.84 14.81 -45.57
CA THR A 40 12.34 15.58 -44.42
C THR A 40 12.01 14.78 -43.15
N GLY A 41 13.04 14.40 -42.39
CA GLY A 41 12.89 13.53 -41.23
C GLY A 41 12.21 14.27 -40.08
N ILE A 42 10.99 13.87 -39.69
CA ILE A 42 10.33 14.42 -38.51
C ILE A 42 9.89 13.31 -37.56
N ARG A 43 10.18 13.56 -36.29
CA ARG A 43 10.70 12.63 -35.29
C ARG A 43 9.66 12.43 -34.20
N ILE A 44 8.97 11.30 -34.18
CA ILE A 44 8.25 10.89 -32.97
C ILE A 44 9.31 10.31 -32.04
N GLU A 45 9.68 11.07 -31.01
CA GLU A 45 10.70 10.65 -30.07
C GLU A 45 10.23 9.47 -29.20
N PRO A 46 11.09 8.46 -28.97
CA PRO A 46 10.77 7.40 -28.02
C PRO A 46 10.70 7.97 -26.61
N THR A 47 9.81 7.41 -25.82
CA THR A 47 9.77 7.60 -24.37
C THR A 47 10.10 6.28 -23.69
N CYS A 48 10.20 6.25 -22.37
CA CYS A 48 10.30 4.96 -21.65
C CYS A 48 8.98 4.19 -21.57
N MET A 49 7.90 4.69 -22.18
CA MET A 49 6.59 4.02 -22.21
C MET A 49 6.15 3.65 -23.62
N LYS A 50 6.50 4.47 -24.61
CA LYS A 50 6.09 4.38 -26.01
C LYS A 50 7.30 4.39 -26.92
N GLU A 51 7.27 3.54 -27.93
CA GLU A 51 8.26 3.53 -29.00
C GLU A 51 8.19 4.84 -29.78
N GLY A 52 9.31 5.25 -30.34
CA GLY A 52 9.38 6.34 -31.29
C GLY A 52 9.15 5.82 -32.71
N ARG A 53 9.04 6.73 -33.67
CA ARG A 53 8.87 6.41 -35.08
C ARG A 53 9.56 7.44 -35.94
N LYS A 54 10.30 6.99 -36.96
CA LYS A 54 10.72 7.87 -38.05
C LYS A 54 9.51 8.06 -38.96
N THR A 55 9.00 9.28 -39.05
CA THR A 55 7.94 9.61 -40.02
C THR A 55 8.51 10.52 -41.09
N PHE A 56 8.18 10.22 -42.34
CA PHE A 56 8.63 10.97 -43.48
C PHE A 56 7.51 11.90 -43.96
N ARG A 57 7.83 13.18 -44.18
CA ARG A 57 6.89 14.12 -44.81
C ARG A 57 7.34 14.44 -46.22
N CYS A 58 6.38 14.52 -47.12
CA CYS A 58 6.63 15.02 -48.47
C CYS A 58 7.03 16.50 -48.38
N GLY A 59 8.24 16.85 -48.83
CA GLY A 59 8.71 18.24 -48.87
C GLY A 59 7.88 19.17 -49.76
N ASN A 60 7.06 18.62 -50.67
CA ASN A 60 6.27 19.40 -51.64
C ASN A 60 4.83 19.69 -51.19
N CYS A 61 4.15 18.72 -50.55
CA CYS A 61 2.74 18.87 -50.15
C CYS A 61 2.51 18.80 -48.64
N GLY A 62 3.55 18.54 -47.85
CA GLY A 62 3.49 18.47 -46.38
C GLY A 62 2.74 17.26 -45.80
N LYS A 63 2.06 16.46 -46.63
CA LYS A 63 1.39 15.22 -46.20
C LYS A 63 2.43 14.24 -45.61
N ILE A 64 2.03 13.55 -44.54
CA ILE A 64 2.80 12.46 -43.96
C ILE A 64 2.73 11.29 -44.94
N ILE A 65 3.88 10.82 -45.39
CA ILE A 65 4.01 9.58 -46.14
C ILE A 65 4.10 8.50 -45.07
N MET A 66 2.99 7.81 -44.78
CA MET A 66 3.03 6.61 -43.96
C MET A 66 3.44 5.47 -44.90
N GLY A 67 4.68 5.01 -44.78
CA GLY A 67 5.12 3.80 -45.46
C GLY A 67 4.66 2.56 -44.71
N ASP A 68 4.56 1.43 -45.40
CA ASP A 68 4.38 0.11 -44.77
C ASP A 68 5.64 -0.34 -43.98
N ASP A 69 6.72 0.45 -44.05
CA ASP A 69 8.08 0.24 -43.53
C ASP A 69 8.49 1.29 -42.49
N ASP A 70 7.54 1.91 -41.78
CA ASP A 70 7.83 2.84 -40.68
C ASP A 70 8.83 2.23 -39.66
N GLU A 71 10.06 2.76 -39.63
CA GLU A 71 11.10 2.28 -38.71
C GLU A 71 10.75 2.62 -37.25
N ILE A 72 10.56 1.57 -36.44
CA ILE A 72 10.29 1.66 -35.00
C ILE A 72 11.58 1.99 -34.25
N ILE A 73 11.55 3.06 -33.45
CA ILE A 73 12.64 3.39 -32.53
C ILE A 73 12.32 2.78 -31.16
N PRO A 74 13.22 1.94 -30.59
CA PRO A 74 12.99 1.33 -29.28
C PRO A 74 12.70 2.36 -28.19
N LYS A 75 11.93 1.93 -27.18
CA LYS A 75 11.64 2.74 -25.99
C LYS A 75 12.93 3.10 -25.26
N LEU A 76 12.95 4.29 -24.65
CA LEU A 76 14.03 4.65 -23.75
C LEU A 76 14.06 3.71 -22.54
N PRO A 77 15.23 3.41 -21.97
CA PRO A 77 15.30 2.62 -20.75
C PRO A 77 14.64 3.37 -19.58
N HIS A 78 14.20 2.62 -18.58
CA HIS A 78 13.74 3.22 -17.32
C HIS A 78 14.93 3.67 -16.45
N TYR A 79 14.93 4.95 -16.06
CA TYR A 79 15.92 5.52 -15.16
C TYR A 79 15.44 5.43 -13.71
N LYS A 80 16.19 4.73 -12.86
CA LYS A 80 15.79 4.44 -11.47
C LYS A 80 16.02 5.64 -10.55
N SER A 81 15.03 5.95 -9.72
CA SER A 81 15.18 6.82 -8.55
C SER A 81 15.97 6.13 -7.43
N GLY A 82 16.33 6.89 -6.40
CA GLY A 82 16.64 6.32 -5.08
C GLY A 82 15.41 5.64 -4.45
N TRP A 83 15.62 4.91 -3.34
CA TRP A 83 14.52 4.32 -2.57
C TRP A 83 13.65 5.41 -1.93
N ILE A 84 12.35 5.36 -2.21
CA ILE A 84 11.34 6.27 -1.66
C ILE A 84 10.48 5.46 -0.68
N ILE A 85 10.31 5.95 0.55
CA ILE A 85 9.38 5.33 1.51
C ILE A 85 7.95 5.68 1.06
N SER A 86 7.25 4.71 0.48
CA SER A 86 5.84 4.88 0.07
C SER A 86 4.89 4.70 1.25
N LYS A 87 5.25 3.88 2.23
CA LYS A 87 4.46 3.62 3.44
C LYS A 87 5.36 3.45 4.64
N THR A 88 5.15 4.25 5.68
CA THR A 88 5.91 4.12 6.93
C THR A 88 5.48 2.87 7.72
N PRO A 89 6.41 2.10 8.30
CA PRO A 89 6.06 0.95 9.13
C PRO A 89 5.40 1.38 10.45
N THR A 90 4.48 0.55 10.95
CA THR A 90 3.81 0.75 12.24
C THR A 90 4.06 -0.44 13.18
N LEU A 91 3.44 -0.49 14.36
CA LEU A 91 3.51 -1.67 15.24
C LEU A 91 2.68 -2.85 14.71
N SER A 92 1.65 -2.58 13.91
CA SER A 92 0.70 -3.59 13.41
C SER A 92 0.94 -3.96 11.94
N SER A 93 1.56 -3.07 11.16
CA SER A 93 1.73 -3.25 9.72
C SER A 93 3.16 -2.95 9.27
N ASN A 94 3.62 -3.72 8.29
CA ASN A 94 4.86 -3.45 7.58
C ASN A 94 4.73 -2.13 6.80
N GLY A 95 5.86 -1.45 6.64
CA GLY A 95 6.02 -0.34 5.71
C GLY A 95 6.39 -0.85 4.32
N GLU A 96 6.60 0.09 3.42
CA GLU A 96 6.96 -0.15 2.03
C GLU A 96 7.89 0.94 1.52
N LYS A 97 8.88 0.54 0.72
CA LYS A 97 9.69 1.44 -0.09
C LYS A 97 9.66 1.00 -1.55
N ILE A 98 9.77 1.96 -2.44
CA ILE A 98 9.69 1.77 -3.89
C ILE A 98 10.83 2.49 -4.62
N ILE A 99 11.19 1.99 -5.78
CA ILE A 99 11.99 2.70 -6.79
C ILE A 99 11.05 3.04 -7.94
N LYS A 100 11.08 4.29 -8.39
CA LYS A 100 10.30 4.77 -9.53
C LYS A 100 11.19 5.07 -10.73
N CYS A 101 10.60 5.06 -11.92
CA CYS A 101 11.20 5.65 -13.10
C CYS A 101 11.17 7.18 -12.95
N LEU A 102 12.31 7.86 -13.12
CA LEU A 102 12.40 9.32 -13.05
C LEU A 102 11.74 10.03 -14.24
N LEU A 103 11.49 9.30 -15.34
CA LEU A 103 10.84 9.86 -16.54
C LEU A 103 9.32 9.68 -16.51
N CYS A 104 8.83 8.49 -16.17
CA CYS A 104 7.40 8.16 -16.26
C CYS A 104 6.71 7.82 -14.93
N ASN A 105 7.44 7.86 -13.80
CA ASN A 105 6.95 7.54 -12.47
C ASN A 105 6.44 6.09 -12.25
N ALA A 106 6.59 5.20 -13.23
CA ALA A 106 6.30 3.78 -13.06
C ALA A 106 7.09 3.18 -11.90
N ILE A 107 6.45 2.34 -11.08
CA ILE A 107 7.12 1.64 -9.97
C ILE A 107 7.91 0.47 -10.55
N LEU A 108 9.23 0.55 -10.45
CA LEU A 108 10.16 -0.43 -11.01
C LEU A 108 10.50 -1.53 -10.01
N GLN A 109 10.55 -1.19 -8.71
CA GLN A 109 10.80 -2.14 -7.64
C GLN A 109 10.01 -1.76 -6.39
N LYS A 110 9.65 -2.76 -5.61
CA LYS A 110 8.93 -2.63 -4.35
C LYS A 110 9.53 -3.57 -3.32
N GLN A 111 9.78 -3.07 -2.12
CA GLN A 111 10.27 -3.85 -0.98
C GLN A 111 9.49 -3.51 0.28
N THR A 112 9.27 -4.52 1.11
CA THR A 112 8.64 -4.35 2.41
C THR A 112 9.67 -3.85 3.44
N ILE A 113 9.22 -2.97 4.32
CA ILE A 113 9.97 -2.55 5.51
C ILE A 113 9.34 -3.25 6.71
N PRO A 114 10.10 -4.05 7.49
CA PRO A 114 9.54 -4.72 8.65
C PRO A 114 8.83 -3.75 9.59
N LYS A 115 7.67 -4.17 10.11
CA LYS A 115 6.95 -3.44 11.16
C LYS A 115 7.84 -3.17 12.36
N LEU A 116 7.50 -2.13 13.12
CA LEU A 116 8.26 -1.74 14.30
C LEU A 116 8.31 -2.88 15.33
N PRO A 117 9.45 -3.05 16.03
CA PRO A 117 9.57 -4.11 17.02
C PRO A 117 8.56 -3.88 18.15
N SER A 118 7.76 -4.89 18.43
CA SER A 118 6.80 -4.92 19.54
C SER A 118 7.25 -5.91 20.60
N THR A 119 6.75 -5.74 21.83
CA THR A 119 7.09 -6.63 22.93
C THR A 119 6.62 -8.05 22.63
N SER A 120 7.56 -9.00 22.61
CA SER A 120 7.26 -10.43 22.49
C SER A 120 7.11 -11.09 23.86
N ARG A 121 7.93 -10.67 24.83
CA ARG A 121 7.91 -11.17 26.22
C ARG A 121 7.92 -10.02 27.22
N LEU A 122 7.02 -10.12 28.19
CA LEU A 122 6.86 -9.17 29.27
C LEU A 122 6.60 -9.96 30.55
N ASN A 123 7.51 -9.90 31.52
CA ASN A 123 7.40 -10.67 32.76
C ASN A 123 7.91 -9.88 33.95
N PHE A 124 7.17 -9.86 35.05
CA PHE A 124 7.68 -9.41 36.33
C PHE A 124 8.79 -10.35 36.82
N THR A 125 9.81 -9.76 37.47
CA THR A 125 10.92 -10.53 38.05
C THR A 125 10.44 -11.40 39.22
N LYS A 126 9.40 -10.96 39.94
CA LYS A 126 8.75 -11.70 41.02
C LYS A 126 7.26 -11.83 40.75
N LYS A 127 6.64 -12.93 41.19
CA LYS A 127 5.18 -13.14 41.07
C LYS A 127 4.38 -12.64 42.27
N SER A 128 5.04 -12.44 43.40
CA SER A 128 4.43 -11.84 44.59
C SER A 128 5.37 -10.83 45.27
N LEU A 129 4.78 -9.86 45.96
CA LEU A 129 5.50 -8.86 46.75
C LEU A 129 4.66 -8.46 47.96
N VAL A 130 5.30 -8.34 49.13
CA VAL A 130 4.68 -7.85 50.36
C VAL A 130 5.23 -6.45 50.65
N ILE A 131 4.34 -5.50 50.95
CA ILE A 131 4.70 -4.12 51.30
C ILE A 131 3.94 -3.66 52.55
N LYS A 132 4.52 -2.74 53.32
CA LYS A 132 3.82 -2.08 54.44
C LYS A 132 2.86 -1.00 53.91
N LYS A 133 1.74 -0.76 54.61
CA LYS A 133 0.84 0.37 54.35
C LYS A 133 1.64 1.70 54.27
N GLY A 134 1.29 2.54 53.32
CA GLY A 134 1.95 3.82 53.04
C GLY A 134 3.22 3.73 52.19
N ARG A 135 3.89 2.56 52.15
CA ARG A 135 5.17 2.42 51.45
C ARG A 135 4.99 2.38 49.93
N THR A 136 5.97 2.96 49.23
CA THR A 136 6.04 3.00 47.77
C THR A 136 7.18 2.13 47.25
N VAL A 137 6.92 1.31 46.23
CA VAL A 137 7.92 0.42 45.62
C VAL A 137 7.84 0.49 44.09
N LYS A 138 8.99 0.48 43.41
CA LYS A 138 9.05 0.35 41.95
C LYS A 138 9.09 -1.14 41.58
N LEU A 139 8.15 -1.58 40.74
CA LEU A 139 8.10 -2.97 40.30
C LEU A 139 9.22 -3.26 39.28
N LYS A 140 9.92 -4.38 39.48
CA LYS A 140 10.94 -4.89 38.53
C LYS A 140 10.29 -5.85 37.54
N TYR A 141 10.56 -5.65 36.26
CA TYR A 141 10.07 -6.48 35.17
C TYR A 141 11.11 -6.55 34.04
N THR A 142 10.98 -7.57 33.21
CA THR A 142 11.78 -7.83 32.03
C THR A 142 10.92 -7.66 30.79
N ARG A 143 11.49 -7.04 29.75
CA ARG A 143 10.82 -6.78 28.48
C ARG A 143 11.76 -7.19 27.35
N LYS A 144 11.27 -8.00 26.42
CA LYS A 144 11.99 -8.35 25.19
C LYS A 144 11.12 -8.09 23.96
N PRO A 145 11.69 -7.54 22.88
CA PRO A 145 13.03 -6.94 22.81
C PRO A 145 13.10 -5.63 23.62
N ILE A 146 14.32 -5.22 24.02
CA ILE A 146 14.54 -3.98 24.81
C ILE A 146 14.12 -2.74 24.00
N LYS A 147 14.36 -2.76 22.69
CA LYS A 147 14.04 -1.67 21.75
C LYS A 147 12.58 -1.65 21.27
N ALA A 148 11.69 -2.42 21.91
CA ALA A 148 10.28 -2.48 21.52
C ALA A 148 9.60 -1.10 21.66
N LYS A 149 8.77 -0.74 20.69
CA LYS A 149 8.18 0.62 20.55
C LYS A 149 6.75 0.75 21.10
N ASP A 150 6.14 -0.36 21.51
CA ASP A 150 4.81 -0.37 22.13
C ASP A 150 4.78 0.30 23.50
N LYS A 151 3.61 0.84 23.86
CA LYS A 151 3.38 1.60 25.09
C LYS A 151 3.10 0.64 26.25
N LEU A 152 3.68 0.91 27.41
CA LEU A 152 3.43 0.16 28.65
C LEU A 152 2.33 0.83 29.48
N LEU A 153 1.39 0.03 29.95
CA LEU A 153 0.20 0.43 30.69
C LEU A 153 0.08 -0.41 31.95
N TRP A 154 -0.49 0.17 33.00
CA TRP A 154 -0.58 -0.44 34.32
C TRP A 154 -2.01 -0.39 34.84
N LYS A 155 -2.47 -1.48 35.44
CA LYS A 155 -3.81 -1.57 36.05
C LYS A 155 -3.74 -2.28 37.40
N SER A 156 -4.41 -1.72 38.40
CA SER A 156 -4.58 -2.34 39.72
C SER A 156 -5.99 -2.93 39.79
N SER A 157 -6.11 -4.17 40.27
CA SER A 157 -7.42 -4.80 40.47
C SER A 157 -8.19 -4.17 41.63
N LYS A 158 -7.47 -3.61 42.62
CA LYS A 158 -8.07 -2.94 43.78
C LYS A 158 -7.30 -1.65 44.10
N PRO A 159 -7.58 -0.53 43.41
CA PRO A 159 -6.89 0.75 43.59
C PRO A 159 -6.95 1.30 45.03
N ARG A 160 -8.00 0.95 45.78
CA ARG A 160 -8.16 1.29 47.21
C ARG A 160 -7.16 0.55 48.13
N ILE A 161 -6.60 -0.58 47.69
CA ILE A 161 -5.59 -1.35 48.42
C ILE A 161 -4.20 -1.00 47.91
N VAL A 162 -3.99 -1.01 46.59
CA VAL A 162 -2.72 -0.68 45.94
C VAL A 162 -2.97 0.33 44.83
N LYS A 163 -2.41 1.54 44.97
CA LYS A 163 -2.50 2.61 43.98
C LYS A 163 -1.26 2.61 43.11
N ILE A 164 -1.44 2.73 41.80
CA ILE A 164 -0.33 2.89 40.85
C ILE A 164 -0.02 4.38 40.72
N LEU A 165 1.26 4.71 40.78
CA LEU A 165 1.84 6.03 40.59
C LEU A 165 2.55 6.10 39.23
N LYS A 166 3.21 7.22 38.95
CA LYS A 166 4.00 7.41 37.72
C LYS A 166 5.11 6.35 37.59
N ASN A 167 5.42 5.96 36.35
CA ASN A 167 6.54 5.09 35.98
C ASN A 167 6.55 3.70 36.66
N GLY A 168 5.37 3.11 36.91
CA GLY A 168 5.26 1.76 37.49
C GLY A 168 5.65 1.66 38.97
N LYS A 169 5.69 2.80 39.67
CA LYS A 169 5.76 2.82 41.14
C LYS A 169 4.36 2.52 41.70
N ILE A 170 4.29 1.74 42.77
CA ILE A 170 3.03 1.40 43.45
C ILE A 170 3.09 1.82 44.92
N LYS A 171 1.96 2.25 45.48
CA LYS A 171 1.80 2.60 46.90
C LYS A 171 0.78 1.70 47.57
N GLY A 172 1.13 1.14 48.73
CA GLY A 172 0.19 0.42 49.58
C GLY A 172 -0.73 1.41 50.29
N VAL A 173 -2.03 1.36 50.06
CA VAL A 173 -3.02 2.31 50.60
C VAL A 173 -3.79 1.71 51.77
N LYS A 174 -4.31 0.49 51.61
CA LYS A 174 -5.08 -0.23 52.63
C LYS A 174 -4.54 -1.65 52.75
N ARG A 175 -4.62 -2.24 53.95
CA ARG A 175 -4.30 -3.65 54.20
C ARG A 175 -5.13 -4.55 53.29
N GLY A 176 -4.51 -5.63 52.81
CA GLY A 176 -5.16 -6.64 51.97
C GLY A 176 -4.37 -7.01 50.72
N LYS A 177 -4.95 -7.90 49.91
CA LYS A 177 -4.33 -8.44 48.69
C LYS A 177 -4.92 -7.80 47.44
N SER A 178 -4.05 -7.40 46.51
CA SER A 178 -4.40 -6.81 45.22
C SER A 178 -3.50 -7.38 44.12
N PHE A 179 -3.92 -7.25 42.85
CA PHE A 179 -3.12 -7.61 41.70
C PHE A 179 -2.78 -6.38 40.90
N VAL A 180 -1.52 -6.27 40.47
CA VAL A 180 -1.08 -5.27 39.53
C VAL A 180 -0.78 -5.98 38.20
N VAL A 181 -1.38 -5.47 37.13
CA VAL A 181 -1.21 -5.95 35.77
C VAL A 181 -0.41 -4.92 35.00
N LEU A 182 0.69 -5.36 34.37
CA LEU A 182 1.44 -4.59 33.39
C LEU A 182 1.11 -5.15 32.02
N TYR A 183 0.71 -4.29 31.09
CA TYR A 183 0.33 -4.70 29.74
C TYR A 183 0.78 -3.71 28.68
N THR A 184 0.89 -4.18 27.44
CA THR A 184 1.22 -3.35 26.27
C THR A 184 -0.03 -3.08 25.45
N ASN A 185 -0.05 -1.98 24.69
CA ASN A 185 -1.13 -1.71 23.73
C ASN A 185 -1.16 -2.73 22.56
N THR A 186 -0.12 -3.55 22.41
CA THR A 186 -0.04 -4.68 21.48
C THR A 186 -0.56 -5.99 22.09
N GLY A 187 -1.02 -5.97 23.35
CA GLY A 187 -1.76 -7.07 23.98
C GLY A 187 -0.96 -8.00 24.89
N LYS A 188 0.38 -7.85 25.01
CA LYS A 188 1.15 -8.62 25.99
C LYS A 188 0.85 -8.13 27.41
N LYS A 189 0.78 -9.05 28.37
CA LYS A 189 0.50 -8.72 29.77
C LYS A 189 1.14 -9.71 30.74
N ASP A 190 1.50 -9.23 31.91
CA ASP A 190 1.85 -10.06 33.07
C ASP A 190 1.20 -9.48 34.34
N LYS A 191 1.07 -10.32 35.37
CA LYS A 191 0.38 -10.01 36.61
C LYS A 191 1.27 -10.34 37.81
N ILE A 192 1.29 -9.45 38.80
CA ILE A 192 1.95 -9.65 40.09
C ILE A 192 0.94 -9.51 41.23
N SER A 193 1.04 -10.39 42.23
CA SER A 193 0.26 -10.33 43.47
C SER A 193 0.95 -9.42 44.49
N ILE A 194 0.23 -8.42 44.98
CA ILE A 194 0.72 -7.50 46.01
C ILE A 194 -0.10 -7.69 47.29
N THR A 195 0.58 -7.91 48.41
CA THR A 195 -0.04 -7.98 49.73
C THR A 195 0.42 -6.78 50.57
N VAL A 196 -0.52 -5.99 51.06
CA VAL A 196 -0.26 -4.86 51.95
C VAL A 196 -0.53 -5.29 53.39
N LYS A 197 0.51 -5.21 54.23
CA LYS A 197 0.44 -5.43 55.68
C LYS A 197 0.44 -4.11 56.45
#